data_AF-A0A558RAD7-F1
#
_entry.id   AF-A0A558RAD7-F1
#
_cell.length_a   1.000
_cell.length_b   1.000
_cell.length_c   1.000
_cell.angle_alpha   90.00
_cell.angle_beta   90.00
_cell.angle_gamma   90.00
#
_symmetry.space_group_name_H-M   'P 1'
#
loop_
_entity.id
_entity.type
_entity.pdbx_description
1 polymer ?
#
loop_
_entity_poly.entity_id
_entity_poly.type
_entity_poly.pdbx_seq_one_letter_code
_entity_poly.pdbx_strand_id
1 'polypeptide(L)'
;MRKAAFETEAFRIDAAPDAAFPLCDPLEDDSPDDALLITSARRLQRLAIIAAETGARFARDGIAHDAAAWMLAPRRLFGGRPAITACMERPHFGRALLLHGLSLGLDAEPADVDDLLADASIRIWLRNTKSVA
;
A
#
# COMPACT_ATOMS: atom_id res chain seq x y z
N MET A 1 -36.68 -24.02 -13.08
CA MET A 1 -35.83 -22.90 -12.60
C MET A 1 -34.37 -23.27 -12.78
N ARG A 2 -33.71 -22.74 -13.83
CA ARG A 2 -32.27 -22.93 -14.06
C ARG A 2 -31.51 -21.85 -13.27
N LYS A 3 -30.63 -22.27 -12.36
CA LYS A 3 -29.61 -21.39 -11.77
C LYS A 3 -28.66 -20.99 -12.91
N ALA A 4 -28.65 -19.72 -13.30
CA ALA A 4 -27.59 -19.19 -14.13
C ALA A 4 -26.31 -19.20 -13.28
N ALA A 5 -25.35 -20.03 -13.68
CA ALA A 5 -23.99 -19.94 -13.18
C ALA A 5 -23.38 -18.67 -13.78
N PHE A 6 -23.13 -17.65 -12.95
CA PHE A 6 -22.21 -16.60 -13.31
C PHE A 6 -20.82 -17.20 -13.25
N GLU A 7 -20.28 -17.55 -14.41
CA GLU A 7 -18.87 -17.88 -14.57
C GLU A 7 -18.07 -16.61 -14.33
N THR A 8 -17.50 -16.50 -13.12
CA THR A 8 -16.54 -15.44 -12.80
C THR A 8 -15.23 -15.81 -13.49
N GLU A 9 -15.12 -15.50 -14.77
CA GLU A 9 -13.82 -15.41 -15.43
C GLU A 9 -13.06 -14.27 -14.73
N ALA A 10 -12.11 -14.65 -13.88
CA ALA A 10 -11.18 -13.71 -13.29
C ALA A 10 -10.36 -13.09 -14.42
N PHE A 11 -10.83 -11.95 -14.91
CA PHE A 11 -10.16 -11.14 -15.91
C PHE A 11 -8.82 -10.67 -15.33
N ARG A 12 -7.76 -11.41 -15.65
CA ARG A 12 -6.39 -10.98 -15.39
C ARG A 12 -6.02 -10.00 -16.49
N ILE A 13 -6.00 -8.72 -16.15
CA ILE A 13 -5.12 -7.77 -16.81
C ILE A 13 -3.95 -7.55 -15.86
N ASP A 14 -2.77 -7.85 -16.35
CA ASP A 14 -1.51 -7.47 -15.72
C ASP A 14 -1.40 -5.95 -15.80
N ALA A 15 -1.74 -5.26 -14.72
CA ALA A 15 -1.38 -3.85 -14.58
C ALA A 15 0.16 -3.78 -14.58
N ALA A 16 0.73 -3.23 -15.65
CA ALA A 16 2.16 -3.07 -15.78
C ALA A 16 2.69 -2.27 -14.57
N PRO A 17 3.68 -2.78 -13.82
CA PRO A 17 4.13 -2.18 -12.57
C PRO A 17 4.86 -0.84 -12.73
N ASP A 18 5.12 -0.40 -13.97
CA ASP A 18 5.95 0.76 -14.32
C ASP A 18 5.20 1.95 -14.93
N ALA A 19 3.88 1.86 -15.15
CA ALA A 19 3.12 3.05 -15.52
C ALA A 19 3.06 3.99 -14.30
N ALA A 20 3.57 5.21 -14.44
CA ALA A 20 3.47 6.24 -13.40
C ALA A 20 2.00 6.33 -12.95
N PHE A 21 1.75 6.15 -11.65
CA PHE A 21 0.41 6.27 -11.10
C PHE A 21 -0.10 7.69 -11.39
N PRO A 22 -1.15 7.85 -12.21
CA PRO A 22 -1.62 9.17 -12.57
C PRO A 22 -2.19 9.85 -11.32
N LEU A 23 -1.75 11.09 -11.07
CA LEU A 23 -2.36 11.95 -10.07
C LEU A 23 -3.63 12.53 -10.70
N CYS A 24 -4.79 12.11 -10.19
CA CYS A 24 -6.08 12.69 -10.54
C CYS A 24 -6.49 13.73 -9.50
N ASP A 25 -7.35 14.67 -9.88
CA ASP A 25 -8.04 15.52 -8.92
C ASP A 25 -9.15 14.70 -8.24
N PRO A 26 -9.09 14.49 -6.91
CA PRO A 26 -10.10 13.70 -6.21
C PRO A 26 -11.49 14.37 -6.13
N LEU A 27 -11.62 15.62 -6.58
CA LEU A 27 -12.89 16.35 -6.61
C LEU A 27 -13.57 16.35 -7.98
N GLU A 28 -12.90 15.84 -9.02
CA GLU A 28 -13.50 15.66 -10.35
C GLU A 28 -14.35 14.37 -10.40
N ASP A 29 -15.37 14.38 -11.28
CA ASP A 29 -16.17 13.19 -11.55
C ASP A 29 -15.35 12.15 -12.32
N ASP A 30 -15.58 10.87 -12.02
CA ASP A 30 -14.97 9.76 -12.77
C ASP A 30 -15.31 9.86 -14.27
N SER A 31 -14.31 9.65 -15.12
CA SER A 31 -14.42 9.63 -16.57
C SER A 31 -14.39 8.19 -17.11
N PRO A 32 -15.15 7.87 -18.18
CA PRO A 32 -15.00 6.59 -18.87
C PRO A 32 -13.60 6.39 -19.48
N ASP A 33 -12.83 7.47 -19.66
CA ASP A 33 -11.45 7.44 -20.15
C ASP A 33 -10.41 7.31 -19.03
N ASP A 34 -10.83 7.21 -17.76
CA ASP A 34 -9.91 7.06 -16.65
C ASP A 34 -9.16 5.73 -16.67
N ALA A 35 -7.92 5.79 -16.20
CA ALA A 35 -7.09 4.61 -16.06
C ALA A 35 -7.67 3.66 -14.99
N LEU A 36 -8.21 2.53 -15.41
CA LEU A 36 -8.72 1.51 -14.50
C LEU A 36 -7.58 0.79 -13.76
N LEU A 37 -7.72 0.65 -12.45
CA LEU A 37 -6.82 -0.14 -11.61
C LEU A 37 -7.44 -1.48 -11.23
N ILE A 38 -7.11 -2.54 -11.98
CA ILE A 38 -7.55 -3.89 -11.66
C ILE A 38 -6.69 -4.45 -10.52
N THR A 39 -7.33 -4.88 -9.44
CA THR A 39 -6.64 -5.36 -8.24
C THR A 39 -7.46 -6.39 -7.47
N SER A 40 -6.81 -7.10 -6.55
CA SER A 40 -7.49 -8.09 -5.70
C SER A 40 -7.92 -7.47 -4.37
N ALA A 41 -8.93 -8.05 -3.72
CA ALA A 41 -9.36 -7.63 -2.39
C ALA A 41 -8.20 -7.57 -1.38
N ARG A 42 -7.27 -8.54 -1.43
CA ARG A 42 -6.09 -8.56 -0.55
C ARG A 42 -5.14 -7.38 -0.79
N ARG A 43 -4.99 -6.94 -2.03
CA ARG A 43 -4.19 -5.76 -2.38
C ARG A 43 -4.84 -4.47 -1.86
N LEU A 44 -6.16 -4.33 -2.02
CA LEU A 44 -6.93 -3.21 -1.47
C LEU A 44 -6.86 -3.15 0.07
N GLN A 45 -6.95 -4.30 0.74
CA GLN A 45 -6.82 -4.37 2.20
C GLN A 45 -5.45 -3.88 2.68
N ARG A 46 -4.36 -4.29 2.00
CA ARG A 46 -3.01 -3.80 2.33
C ARG A 46 -2.91 -2.28 2.17
N LEU A 47 -3.47 -1.74 1.08
CA LEU A 47 -3.48 -0.29 0.85
C LEU A 47 -4.25 0.44 1.96
N ALA A 48 -5.47 -0.02 2.29
CA ALA A 48 -6.29 0.58 3.34
C ALA A 48 -5.57 0.58 4.71
N ILE A 49 -4.91 -0.52 5.06
CA ILE A 49 -4.12 -0.62 6.29
C ILE A 49 -2.98 0.41 6.28
N ILE A 50 -2.19 0.50 5.22
CA ILE A 50 -1.06 1.44 5.18
C ILE A 50 -1.51 2.89 5.18
N ALA A 51 -2.60 3.24 4.49
CA ALA A 51 -3.16 4.58 4.57
C ALA A 51 -3.54 4.95 6.02
N ALA A 52 -4.20 4.02 6.74
CA ALA A 52 -4.56 4.21 8.14
C ALA A 52 -3.33 4.35 9.05
N GLU A 53 -2.33 3.48 8.91
CA GLU A 53 -1.08 3.55 9.70
C GLU A 53 -0.29 4.84 9.41
N THR A 54 -0.30 5.30 8.16
CA THR A 54 0.36 6.56 7.76
C THR A 54 -0.30 7.73 8.47
N GLY A 55 -1.62 7.86 8.38
CA GLY A 55 -2.37 8.93 9.06
C GLY A 55 -2.21 8.87 10.58
N ALA A 56 -2.33 7.67 11.17
CA ALA A 56 -2.16 7.46 12.60
C ALA A 56 -0.76 7.87 13.07
N ARG A 57 0.29 7.50 12.33
CA ARG A 57 1.66 7.92 12.65
C ARG A 57 1.83 9.43 12.53
N PHE A 58 1.36 10.04 11.45
CA PHE A 58 1.57 11.47 11.23
C PHE A 58 0.93 12.31 12.35
N ALA A 59 -0.27 11.91 12.79
CA ALA A 59 -0.91 12.51 13.95
C ALA A 59 -0.15 12.24 15.26
N ARG A 60 0.23 10.98 15.53
CA ARG A 60 0.94 10.58 16.76
C ARG A 60 2.29 11.29 16.92
N ASP A 61 3.05 11.38 15.84
CA ASP A 61 4.43 11.89 15.85
C ASP A 61 4.49 13.41 15.57
N GLY A 62 3.35 14.08 15.31
CA GLY A 62 3.30 15.51 15.03
C GLY A 62 4.00 15.91 13.72
N ILE A 63 3.94 15.05 12.70
CA ILE A 63 4.60 15.29 11.41
C ILE A 63 3.82 16.35 10.64
N ALA A 64 4.47 17.48 10.34
CA ALA A 64 3.85 18.64 9.70
C ALA A 64 3.54 18.46 8.19
N HIS A 65 3.96 17.34 7.60
CA HIS A 65 3.67 17.02 6.20
C HIS A 65 2.30 16.36 6.04
N ASP A 66 1.74 16.43 4.84
CA ASP A 66 0.49 15.74 4.51
C ASP A 66 0.74 14.22 4.34
N ALA A 67 -0.06 13.40 5.03
CA ALA A 67 0.01 11.94 4.97
C ALA A 67 -0.40 11.36 3.61
N ALA A 68 -1.42 11.94 2.96
CA ALA A 68 -1.81 11.56 1.60
C ALA A 68 -0.72 11.97 0.60
N ALA A 69 -0.09 13.13 0.77
CA ALA A 69 1.08 13.49 -0.04
C ALA A 69 2.24 12.49 0.15
N TRP A 70 2.41 11.93 1.34
CA TRP A 70 3.38 10.85 1.54
C TRP A 70 3.04 9.58 0.77
N MET A 71 1.76 9.20 0.74
CA MET A 71 1.26 8.02 0.02
C MET A 71 1.45 8.12 -1.50
N LEU A 72 1.34 9.33 -2.05
CA LEU A 72 1.35 9.60 -3.49
C LEU A 72 2.73 9.91 -4.05
N ALA A 73 3.70 10.31 -3.22
CA ALA A 73 5.05 10.64 -3.67
C ALA A 73 5.93 9.40 -3.89
N PRO A 74 6.79 9.38 -4.93
CA PRO A 74 7.87 8.41 -5.10
C PRO A 74 8.78 8.29 -3.86
N ARG A 75 9.17 7.06 -3.50
CA ARG A 75 10.04 6.79 -2.34
C ARG A 75 11.12 5.78 -2.67
N ARG A 76 12.35 6.01 -2.19
CA ARG A 76 13.46 5.04 -2.32
C ARG A 76 13.11 3.72 -1.63
N LEU A 77 12.40 3.78 -0.50
CA LEU A 77 11.88 2.61 0.21
C LEU A 77 11.15 1.60 -0.70
N PHE A 78 10.51 2.11 -1.75
CA PHE A 78 9.70 1.35 -2.71
C PHE A 78 10.34 1.26 -4.11
N GLY A 79 11.65 1.52 -4.22
CA GLY A 79 12.35 1.51 -5.50
C GLY A 79 11.91 2.62 -6.45
N GLY A 80 11.52 3.79 -5.90
CA GLY A 80 11.03 4.92 -6.68
C GLY A 80 9.53 4.91 -6.96
N ARG A 81 8.80 3.88 -6.54
CA ARG A 81 7.34 3.83 -6.67
C ARG A 81 6.65 4.61 -5.52
N PRO A 82 5.44 5.14 -5.73
CA PRO A 82 4.65 5.71 -4.66
C PRO A 82 4.05 4.62 -3.76
N ALA A 83 3.77 4.94 -2.49
CA ALA A 83 3.27 3.96 -1.52
C ALA A 83 1.90 3.40 -1.92
N ILE A 84 1.04 4.23 -2.54
CA ILE A 84 -0.32 3.86 -2.95
C ILE A 84 -0.36 2.64 -3.88
N THR A 85 0.63 2.49 -4.76
CA THR A 85 0.75 1.32 -5.65
C THR A 85 1.68 0.26 -5.07
N ALA A 86 2.83 0.66 -4.51
CA ALA A 86 3.83 -0.29 -4.01
C ALA A 86 3.28 -1.17 -2.88
N CYS A 87 2.54 -0.59 -1.93
CA CYS A 87 2.00 -1.30 -0.76
C CYS A 87 0.90 -2.32 -1.10
N MET A 88 0.44 -2.39 -2.34
CA MET A 88 -0.40 -3.51 -2.79
C MET A 88 0.38 -4.83 -2.78
N GLU A 89 1.69 -4.77 -2.98
CA GLU A 89 2.59 -5.93 -2.95
C GLU A 89 3.06 -6.22 -1.52
N ARG A 90 3.15 -7.52 -1.19
CA ARG A 90 3.48 -7.97 0.16
C ARG A 90 4.84 -7.44 0.69
N PRO A 91 5.94 -7.41 -0.09
CA PRO A 91 7.22 -6.93 0.43
C PRO A 91 7.17 -5.46 0.86
N HIS A 92 6.65 -4.58 0.00
CA HIS A 92 6.54 -3.15 0.29
C HIS A 92 5.52 -2.83 1.38
N PHE A 93 4.41 -3.58 1.42
CA PHE A 93 3.48 -3.53 2.55
C PHE A 93 4.20 -3.79 3.88
N GLY A 94 5.02 -4.84 3.95
CA GLY A 94 5.79 -5.17 5.15
C GLY A 94 6.75 -4.05 5.56
N ARG A 95 7.46 -3.48 4.58
CA ARG A 95 8.37 -2.34 4.80
C ARG A 95 7.65 -1.12 5.36
N ALA A 96 6.54 -0.71 4.74
CA ALA A 96 5.75 0.43 5.18
C ALA A 96 5.19 0.21 6.58
N LEU A 97 4.65 -0.99 6.84
CA LEU A 97 4.09 -1.34 8.14
C LEU A 97 5.14 -1.24 9.26
N LEU A 98 6.35 -1.72 8.99
CA LEU A 98 7.46 -1.64 9.94
C LEU A 98 7.94 -0.19 10.13
N LEU A 99 8.10 0.56 9.04
CA LEU A 99 8.48 1.97 9.08
C LEU A 99 7.51 2.80 9.93
N HIS A 100 6.20 2.62 9.78
CA HIS A 100 5.22 3.37 10.57
C HIS A 100 5.12 2.85 12.02
N GLY A 101 5.19 1.53 12.20
CA GLY A 101 5.12 0.89 13.51
C GLY A 101 6.28 1.25 14.44
N LEU A 102 7.48 1.38 13.88
CA LEU A 102 8.71 1.70 14.62
C LEU A 102 9.13 3.18 14.51
N SER A 103 8.30 4.03 13.92
CA SER A 103 8.61 5.45 13.68
C SER A 103 9.95 5.69 12.96
N LEU A 104 10.34 4.83 12.01
CA LEU A 104 11.57 5.00 11.22
C LEU A 104 11.48 6.21 10.27
N GLY A 105 12.60 6.67 9.72
CA GLY A 105 12.59 7.78 8.76
C GLY A 105 11.58 7.56 7.61
N LEU A 106 10.89 8.63 7.17
CA LEU A 106 9.77 8.56 6.21
C LEU A 106 10.16 8.08 4.79
N ASP A 107 11.45 8.00 4.48
CA ASP A 107 11.96 7.36 3.27
C ASP A 107 13.27 6.62 3.60
N ALA A 108 13.17 5.72 4.59
CA ALA A 108 14.26 4.87 5.05
C ALA A 108 14.84 4.02 3.92
N GLU A 109 16.12 3.66 4.05
CA GLU A 109 16.80 2.80 3.09
C GLU A 109 16.15 1.40 3.09
N PRO A 110 15.76 0.84 1.92
CA PRO A 110 15.16 -0.49 1.83
C PRO A 110 15.95 -1.58 2.55
N ALA A 111 17.29 -1.55 2.44
CA ALA A 111 18.17 -2.57 3.03
C ALA A 111 18.03 -2.60 4.56
N ASP A 112 18.05 -1.44 5.22
CA ASP A 112 17.90 -1.33 6.68
C ASP A 112 16.56 -1.89 7.15
N VAL A 113 15.49 -1.62 6.40
CA VAL A 113 14.14 -2.12 6.73
C VAL A 113 14.02 -3.62 6.46
N ASP A 114 14.65 -4.13 5.41
CA ASP A 114 14.67 -5.55 5.07
C ASP A 114 15.43 -6.37 6.12
N ASP A 115 16.55 -5.85 6.63
CA ASP A 115 17.30 -6.47 7.73
C ASP A 115 16.43 -6.60 8.99
N LEU A 116 15.66 -5.56 9.33
CA LEU A 116 14.71 -5.63 10.44
C LEU A 116 13.56 -6.62 10.17
N LEU A 117 13.07 -6.71 8.93
CA LEU A 117 12.03 -7.68 8.55
C LEU A 117 12.53 -9.13 8.54
N ALA A 118 13.84 -9.35 8.40
CA ALA A 118 14.45 -10.66 8.51
C ALA A 118 14.47 -11.17 9.97
N ASP A 119 14.40 -10.28 10.95
CA ASP A 119 14.33 -10.61 12.37
C ASP A 119 13.02 -11.37 12.70
N ALA A 120 13.17 -12.56 13.29
CA ALA A 120 12.06 -13.43 13.64
C ALA A 120 11.11 -12.81 14.68
N SER A 121 11.61 -11.98 15.58
CA SER A 121 10.80 -11.29 16.59
C SER A 121 9.83 -10.29 15.96
N ILE A 122 10.29 -9.56 14.93
CA ILE A 122 9.49 -8.61 14.15
C ILE A 122 8.41 -9.33 13.35
N ARG A 123 8.73 -10.48 12.75
CA ARG A 123 7.75 -11.28 12.00
C ARG A 123 6.60 -11.79 12.87
N ILE A 124 6.88 -12.16 14.11
CA ILE A 124 5.87 -12.59 15.08
C ILE A 124 4.99 -11.40 15.50
N TRP A 125 5.61 -10.24 15.78
CA TRP A 125 4.88 -9.01 16.10
C TRP A 125 3.91 -8.59 14.98
N LEU A 126 4.36 -8.61 13.72
CA LEU A 126 3.53 -8.27 12.56
C LEU A 126 2.30 -9.19 12.42
N ARG A 127 2.46 -10.49 12.69
CA ARG A 127 1.35 -11.44 12.66
C ARG A 127 0.36 -11.19 13.78
N ASN A 128 0.82 -10.93 14.99
CA ASN A 128 -0.06 -10.78 16.16
C ASN A 128 -0.86 -9.47 16.12
N THR A 129 -0.29 -8.40 15.57
CA THR A 129 -0.92 -7.07 15.54
C THR A 129 -1.90 -6.85 14.39
N LYS A 130 -1.80 -7.61 13.30
CA LYS A 130 -2.61 -7.40 12.08
C LYS A 130 -3.41 -8.62 11.63
N SER A 131 -3.51 -9.67 12.46
CA SER A 131 -4.31 -10.88 12.17
C SER A 131 -5.78 -10.79 12.62
N VAL A 132 -6.30 -9.59 12.88
CA VAL A 132 -7.71 -9.42 13.26
C VAL A 132 -8.46 -8.76 12.11
N ALA A 133 -8.79 -9.59 11.12
CA ALA A 133 -9.85 -9.39 10.13
C ALA A 133 -10.38 -10.76 9.73
#